data_AF-A0AA41V0V3-F1
#
_entry.id   AF-A0AA41V0V3-F1
#
_cell.length_a   1.000
_cell.length_b   1.000
_cell.length_c   1.000
_cell.angle_alpha   90.00
_cell.angle_beta   90.00
_cell.angle_gamma   90.00
#
_symmetry.space_group_name_H-M   'P 1'
#
loop_
_entity.id
_entity.type
_entity.pdbx_description
1 polymer ?
#
loop_
_entity_poly.entity_id
_entity_poly.type
_entity_poly.pdbx_seq_one_letter_code
_entity_poly.pdbx_strand_id
1 'polypeptide(L)' 'LQTLEIMAIAAVGNNLITYVINKMHFSLSQSANIVTNFIGTIFLLSLLGGFLSDSYLGSFWTMLIFGFVELS' A
#
# COMPACT_ATOMS: atom_id res chain seq x y z
N LEU A 1 -6.05 -15.92 -7.11
CA LEU A 1 -5.87 -14.45 -7.22
C LEU A 1 -5.73 -13.83 -5.83
N GLN A 2 -6.76 -13.95 -4.99
CA GLN A 2 -6.77 -13.40 -3.63
C GLN A 2 -5.60 -13.88 -2.73
N THR A 3 -5.21 -15.15 -2.83
CA THR A 3 -4.04 -15.70 -2.14
C THR A 3 -2.71 -15.08 -2.61
N LEU A 4 -2.61 -14.68 -3.88
CA LEU A 4 -1.42 -14.00 -4.43
C LEU A 4 -1.37 -12.54 -3.96
N GLU A 5 -2.51 -11.85 -3.90
CA GLU A 5 -2.60 -10.49 -3.37
C GLU A 5 -2.16 -10.43 -1.90
N ILE A 6 -2.67 -11.35 -1.07
CA ILE A 6 -2.27 -11.44 0.35
C ILE A 6 -0.77 -11.74 0.48
N MET A 7 -0.23 -12.63 -0.36
CA MET A 7 1.19 -12.95 -0.38
C MET A 7 2.04 -11.72 -0.78
N ALA A 8 1.62 -10.96 -1.78
CA ALA A 8 2.31 -9.75 -2.22
C ALA A 8 2.31 -8.67 -1.13
N ILE A 9 1.17 -8.43 -0.47
CA ILE A 9 1.05 -7.47 0.63
C ILE A 9 1.97 -7.86 1.80
N ALA A 10 1.97 -9.15 2.18
CA ALA A 10 2.83 -9.64 3.24
C ALA A 10 4.33 -9.52 2.88
N ALA A 11 4.71 -9.84 1.64
CA ALA A 11 6.08 -9.73 1.16
C ALA A 11 6.58 -8.27 1.15
N VAL A 12 5.77 -7.35 0.63
CA VAL A 12 6.10 -5.91 0.63
C VAL A 12 6.22 -5.37 2.05
N GLY A 13 5.30 -5.73 2.95
CA GLY A 13 5.37 -5.33 4.35
C GLY A 13 6.65 -5.81 5.04
N ASN A 14 7.01 -7.09 4.86
CA ASN A 14 8.20 -7.66 5.50
C ASN A 14 9.51 -7.07 4.94
N ASN A 15 9.55 -6.81 3.64
CA ASN A 15 10.69 -6.15 2.99
C ASN A 15 10.83 -4.68 3.45
N LEU A 16 9.72 -3.97 3.60
CA LEU A 16 9.73 -2.58 4.07
C LEU A 16 10.23 -2.48 5.51
N ILE A 17 9.76 -3.34 6.42
CA ILE A 17 10.26 -3.41 7.81
C ILE A 17 11.78 -3.60 7.82
N THR A 18 12.25 -4.59 7.05
CA THR A 18 13.68 -4.91 6.98
C THR A 18 14.49 -3.75 6.38
N TYR A 19 13.95 -3.05 5.38
CA TYR A 19 14.58 -1.90 4.76
C TYR A 19 14.70 -0.70 5.71
N VAL A 20 13.64 -0.36 6.44
CA VAL A 20 13.63 0.77 7.37
C VAL A 20 14.59 0.52 8.55
N ILE A 21 14.71 -0.73 9.01
CA ILE A 21 15.66 -1.12 10.07
C ILE A 21 17.11 -1.17 9.55
N ASN A 22 17.39 -1.85 8.44
CA ASN A 22 18.77 -2.09 7.98
C ASN A 22 19.36 -0.95 7.14
N LYS A 23 18.57 -0.30 6.28
CA LYS A 23 19.09 0.70 5.32
C LYS A 23 18.96 2.12 5.82
N MET A 24 17.93 2.44 6.59
CA MET A 24 17.73 3.79 7.14
C MET A 24 18.23 3.96 8.57
N HIS A 25 18.69 2.88 9.23
CA HIS A 25 19.21 2.90 10.61
C HIS A 25 18.27 3.56 11.63
N PHE A 26 16.95 3.45 11.43
CA PHE A 26 15.98 3.97 12.39
C PHE A 26 15.89 3.07 13.63
N SER A 27 15.57 3.66 14.79
CA SER A 27 15.30 2.88 16.00
C SER A 27 14.06 2.01 15.81
N LEU A 28 13.99 0.89 16.56
CA LEU A 28 12.89 -0.08 16.43
C LEU A 28 11.51 0.59 16.58
N SER A 29 11.39 1.58 17.47
CA SER A 29 10.14 2.34 17.68
C SER A 29 9.78 3.23 16.49
N GLN A 30 10.77 3.90 15.88
CA GLN A 30 10.55 4.73 14.69
C GLN A 30 10.20 3.87 13.47
N SER A 31 10.86 2.73 13.30
CA SER A 31 10.55 1.80 12.20
C SER A 31 9.14 1.22 12.33
N ALA A 32 8.72 0.85 13.54
CA ALA A 32 7.35 0.36 13.78
C ALA A 32 6.30 1.42 13.47
N ASN A 33 6.55 2.69 13.82
CA ASN A 33 5.65 3.80 13.48
C ASN A 33 5.55 4.04 11.97
N ILE A 34 6.67 4.02 11.24
CA ILE A 34 6.68 4.21 9.78
C ILE A 34 5.91 3.09 9.09
N VAL A 35 6.16 1.84 9.48
CA VAL A 35 5.48 0.68 8.91
C VAL A 35 3.98 0.71 9.21
N THR A 36 3.60 1.04 10.45
CA THR A 36 2.19 1.15 10.85
C THR A 36 1.47 2.26 10.08
N ASN A 37 2.11 3.42 9.91
CA ASN A 37 1.55 4.52 9.14
C ASN A 37 1.43 4.16 7.65
N PHE A 38 2.40 3.43 7.10
CA PHE A 38 2.35 2.93 5.72
C PHE A 38 1.19 1.93 5.50
N ILE A 39 1.06 0.93 6.37
CA ILE A 39 -0.06 -0.03 6.27
C ILE A 39 -1.41 0.68 6.45
N GLY A 40 -1.50 1.61 7.41
CA GLY A 40 -2.71 2.38 7.66
C GLY A 40 -3.13 3.25 6.47
N THR A 41 -2.16 3.89 5.80
CA THR A 41 -2.43 4.70 4.61
C THR A 41 -2.86 3.85 3.41
N ILE A 42 -2.28 2.66 3.19
CA ILE A 42 -2.75 1.72 2.15
C ILE A 42 -4.21 1.33 2.38
N PHE A 43 -4.59 1.04 3.63
CA PHE A 43 -5.98 0.67 3.96
C PHE A 43 -6.96 1.81 3.66
N LEU A 44 -6.62 3.04 4.07
CA LEU A 44 -7.45 4.22 3.79
C LEU A 44 -7.52 4.52 2.29
N LEU A 45 -6.40 4.36 1.57
CA LEU A 45 -6.33 4.57 0.13
C LEU A 45 -7.17 3.53 -0.62
N SER A 46 -7.15 2.26 -0.19
CA SER A 46 -8.00 1.21 -0.77
C SER A 46 -9.50 1.50 -0.57
N LEU A 47 -9.86 2.04 0.61
CA LEU A 47 -11.25 2.41 0.90
C LEU A 47 -11.69 3.60 0.03
N LEU A 48 -10.83 4.62 -0.10
CA LEU A 48 -11.05 5.75 -1.00
C LEU A 48 -11.14 5.32 -2.47
N GLY A 49 -10.25 4.44 -2.94
CA GLY A 49 -10.24 3.93 -4.30
C GLY A 49 -11.52 3.17 -4.64
N GLY A 50 -12.00 2.32 -3.72
CA GLY A 50 -13.29 1.63 -3.84
C GLY A 50 -14.46 2.61 -3.90
N PHE A 51 -14.51 3.60 -3.00
CA PHE A 51 -15.55 4.62 -3.00
C PHE A 51 -15.58 5.47 -4.27
N LEU A 52 -14.41 5.88 -4.79
CA LEU A 52 -14.29 6.61 -6.05
C LEU A 52 -14.75 5.77 -7.25
N SER A 53 -14.44 4.47 -7.24
CA SER A 53 -14.83 3.52 -8.29
C SER A 53 -16.35 3.39 -8.38
N ASP A 54 -17.03 3.33 -7.23
CA ASP A 54 -18.47 3.13 -7.15
C ASP A 54 -19.27 4.44 -7.36
N SER A 55 -18.71 5.59 -6.98
CA SER A 55 -19.47 6.86 -6.96
C SER A 55 -19.26 7.78 -8.16
N TYR A 56 -18.06 7.89 -8.73
CA TYR A 56 -17.71 9.03 -9.61
C TYR A 56 -17.19 8.70 -11.01
N LEU A 57 -16.40 7.63 -11.18
CA LEU A 57 -15.58 7.45 -12.38
C LEU A 57 -15.96 6.23 -13.23
N GLY A 58 -16.71 5.29 -12.65
CA GLY A 58 -16.86 3.95 -13.22
C GLY A 58 -15.53 3.17 -13.13
N SER A 59 -15.62 1.85 -12.99
CA SER A 59 -14.46 0.98 -12.71
C SER A 59 -13.29 1.12 -13.71
N PHE A 60 -13.56 1.57 -14.94
CA PHE A 60 -12.53 1.72 -15.98
C PHE A 60 -11.60 2.92 -15.77
N TRP A 61 -12.13 4.08 -15.37
CA TRP A 61 -11.30 5.29 -15.20
C TRP A 61 -10.49 5.25 -13.90
N THR A 62 -11.03 4.68 -12.83
CA THR A 62 -10.28 4.46 -11.58
C THR A 62 -9.13 3.48 -11.80
N MET A 63 -9.36 2.37 -12.51
CA MET A 63 -8.31 1.41 -12.84
C MET A 63 -7.19 2.05 -13.69
N LEU A 64 -7.54 2.90 -14.66
CA LEU A 64 -6.57 3.56 -15.54
C LEU A 64 -5.71 4.57 -14.77
N ILE A 65 -6.31 5.38 -13.89
CA ILE A 65 -5.57 6.37 -13.08
C ILE A 65 -4.65 5.69 -12.06
N PHE A 66 -5.15 4.68 -11.33
CA PHE A 66 -4.32 3.94 -10.38
C PHE A 66 -3.22 3.12 -11.08
N GLY A 67 -3.52 2.54 -12.25
CA GLY A 67 -2.53 1.82 -13.05
C GLY A 67 -1.40 2.73 -13.55
N PHE A 68 -1.70 3.98 -13.96
CA PHE A 68 -0.65 4.94 -14.31
C PHE A 68 0.22 5.34 -13.11
N VAL A 69 -0.36 5.47 -11.92
CA VAL A 69 0.37 5.77 -10.67
C VAL A 69 1.24 4.58 -10.22
N GLU A 70 0.82 3.34 -10.44
CA GLU A 70 1.61 2.15 -10.11
C GLU A 70 2.83 1.98 -11.04
N LEU A 71 2.69 2.37 -12.30
CA LEU A 71 3.71 2.19 -13.34
C LEU A 71 4.72 3.36 -13.41
N SER A 72 4.40 4.51 -12.81
CA SER A 72 5.26 5.69 -12.71
C SER A 72 6.22 5.62 -11.53
#